data_AF-A0A926SHH2-F1
#
_entry.id   AF-A0A926SHH2-F1
#
_cell.length_a   1.000
_cell.length_b   1.000
_cell.length_c   1.000
_cell.angle_alpha   90.00
_cell.angle_beta   90.00
_cell.angle_gamma   90.00
#
_symmetry.space_group_name_H-M   'P 1'
#
loop_
_entity.id
_entity.type
_entity.pdbx_description
1 polymer ?
#
loop_
_entity_poly.entity_id
_entity_poly.type
_entity_poly.pdbx_seq_one_letter_code
_entity_poly.pdbx_strand_id
1 'polypeptide(L)' 'MNSKQLSNFSFLLSLKYGIWILWTPLWVFGTIERVVAAFADHSISPVDFLQISIAAFFLFGWLLLKPSLYLCSDIEQS' A
#
# COMPACT_ATOMS: atom_id res chain seq x y z
N MET A 1 -12.12 -1.34 -29.47
CA MET A 1 -10.91 -1.07 -28.64
C MET A 1 -9.74 -1.89 -29.17
N ASN A 2 -8.55 -1.29 -29.26
CA ASN A 2 -7.31 -1.92 -29.73
C ASN A 2 -6.83 -2.99 -28.72
N SER A 3 -6.51 -4.20 -29.16
CA SER A 3 -6.02 -5.31 -28.30
C SER A 3 -4.75 -4.97 -27.50
N LYS A 4 -3.89 -4.09 -28.02
CA LYS A 4 -2.70 -3.59 -27.32
C LYS A 4 -3.05 -2.74 -26.11
N GLN A 5 -4.12 -1.93 -26.19
CA GLN A 5 -4.59 -1.10 -25.07
C GLN A 5 -5.07 -1.97 -23.90
N LEU A 6 -5.77 -3.07 -24.17
CA LEU A 6 -6.23 -4.01 -23.15
C LEU A 6 -5.06 -4.73 -22.44
N SER A 7 -4.03 -5.12 -23.20
CA SER A 7 -2.83 -5.75 -22.64
C SER A 7 -2.03 -4.80 -21.74
N ASN A 8 -1.86 -3.54 -22.15
CA ASN A 8 -1.16 -2.52 -21.37
C ASN A 8 -1.92 -2.21 -20.08
N PHE A 9 -3.25 -2.12 -20.14
CA PHE A 9 -4.08 -1.86 -18.96
C PHE A 9 -3.98 -2.99 -17.93
N SER A 10 -4.03 -4.24 -18.37
CA SER A 10 -3.92 -5.41 -17.50
C SER A 10 -2.54 -5.53 -16.84
N PHE A 11 -1.47 -5.19 -17.59
CA PHE A 11 -0.11 -5.13 -17.05
C PHE A 11 0.04 -4.05 -15.98
N LEU A 12 -0.44 -2.83 -16.25
CA LEU A 12 -0.41 -1.72 -15.29
C LEU A 12 -1.19 -2.06 -14.01
N LEU A 13 -2.30 -2.79 -14.14
CA LEU A 13 -3.11 -3.21 -13.00
C LEU A 13 -2.38 -4.24 -12.13
N SER A 14 -1.72 -5.23 -12.74
CA SER A 14 -0.88 -6.22 -12.04
C SER A 14 0.34 -5.57 -11.40
N LEU A 15 0.98 -4.62 -12.09
CA LEU A 15 2.13 -3.89 -11.58
C LEU A 15 1.73 -3.01 -10.39
N LYS A 16 0.58 -2.31 -10.47
CA LYS A 16 0.04 -1.54 -9.34
C LYS A 16 -0.28 -2.43 -8.14
N TYR A 17 -0.82 -3.63 -8.36
CA TYR A 17 -1.06 -4.61 -7.31
C TYR A 17 0.24 -5.12 -6.67
N GLY A 18 1.27 -5.40 -7.47
CA GLY A 18 2.59 -5.80 -6.99
C GLY A 18 3.26 -4.72 -6.15
N ILE A 19 3.26 -3.46 -6.60
CA ILE A 19 3.76 -2.35 -5.77
C ILE A 19 2.94 -2.20 -4.50
N TRP A 20 1.61 -2.35 -4.57
CA TRP A 20 0.75 -2.24 -3.40
C TRP A 20 1.09 -3.28 -2.33
N ILE A 21 1.26 -4.55 -2.73
CA ILE A 21 1.54 -5.64 -1.79
C ILE A 21 2.96 -5.60 -1.22
N LEU A 22 3.94 -5.08 -1.96
CA LEU A 22 5.32 -4.91 -1.48
C LEU A 22 5.46 -3.71 -0.55
N TRP A 23 4.69 -2.65 -0.80
CA TRP A 23 4.72 -1.45 0.04
C TRP A 23 4.17 -1.71 1.45
N THR A 24 3.08 -2.46 1.60
CA THR A 24 2.47 -2.72 2.91
C THR A 24 3.45 -3.28 3.97
N PRO A 25 4.16 -4.40 3.74
CA PRO A 25 5.09 -4.94 4.73
C PRO A 25 6.33 -4.06 4.92
N LEU A 26 6.83 -3.43 3.85
CA LEU A 26 7.99 -2.54 3.92
C LEU A 26 7.72 -1.35 4.86
N TRP A 27 6.50 -0.82 4.79
CA TRP A 27 6.08 0.30 5.62
C TRP A 27 5.82 -0.06 7.07
N VAL A 28 5.18 -1.21 7.31
CA VAL A 28 4.98 -1.75 8.67
C VAL A 28 6.33 -2.00 9.31
N PHE A 29 7.26 -2.63 8.59
CA PHE A 29 8.60 -2.90 9.09
C PHE A 29 9.37 -1.61 9.42
N GLY A 30 9.37 -0.61 8.54
CA GLY A 30 10.03 0.67 8.79
C GLY A 30 9.40 1.47 9.94
N THR A 31 8.10 1.34 10.17
CA THR A 31 7.43 1.97 11.31
C THR A 31 7.84 1.30 12.62
N ILE A 32 7.91 -0.04 12.64
CA ILE A 32 8.34 -0.80 13.82
C ILE A 32 9.80 -0.48 14.18
N GLU A 33 10.71 -0.42 13.20
CA GLU A 33 12.11 -0.11 13.44
C GLU A 33 12.30 1.26 14.11
N ARG A 34 11.59 2.28 13.62
CA ARG A 34 11.58 3.63 14.23
C ARG A 34 10.97 3.65 15.64
N VAL A 35 9.87 2.91 15.86
CA VAL A 35 9.29 2.76 17.20
C VAL A 35 10.30 2.12 18.14
N VAL A 36 10.94 1.04 17.73
CA VAL A 36 11.93 0.31 18.54
C VAL A 36 13.13 1.21 18.88
N ALA A 37 13.62 2.01 17.94
CA ALA A 37 14.68 2.98 18.19
C ALA A 37 14.26 4.05 19.22
N ALA A 38 13.06 4.62 19.07
CA ALA A 38 12.53 5.62 20.01
C ALA A 38 12.27 5.05 21.42
N PHE A 39 11.88 3.77 21.51
CA PHE A 39 11.74 3.07 22.78
C PHE A 39 13.09 2.77 23.44
N ALA A 40 14.12 2.46 22.65
CA ALA A 40 15.47 2.20 23.14
C ALA A 40 16.11 3.46 23.75
N ASP A 41 15.80 4.64 23.23
CA ASP A 41 16.31 5.93 23.73
C ASP A 41 15.60 6.45 25.00
N HIS A 42 14.64 5.71 25.57
CA HIS A 42 13.88 6.04 26.80
C HIS A 42 13.14 7.40 26.78
N SER A 43 13.06 8.06 25.62
CA SER A 43 12.45 9.37 25.42
C SER A 43 11.45 9.29 24.29
N ILE A 44 10.21 8.90 24.59
CA ILE A 44 9.14 8.96 23.59
C ILE A 44 8.73 10.44 23.45
N SER A 45 9.34 11.12 22.48
CA SER A 45 8.94 12.49 22.15
C SER A 45 7.54 12.46 21.54
N PRO A 46 6.63 13.37 21.92
CA PRO A 46 5.30 13.50 21.31
C PRO A 46 5.35 13.66 19.78
N VAL A 47 6.46 14.20 19.26
CA VAL A 47 6.70 14.40 17.83
C VAL A 47 6.85 13.07 17.09
N ASP A 48 7.58 12.11 17.66
CA ASP A 48 7.77 10.79 17.04
C ASP A 48 6.45 10.03 16.94
N PHE A 49 5.62 10.15 17.98
CA PHE A 49 4.28 9.57 18.00
C PHE A 49 3.38 10.18 16.91
N LEU A 50 3.36 11.51 16.78
CA LEU A 50 2.61 12.18 15.71
C LEU A 50 3.10 11.77 14.33
N GLN A 51 4.41 11.65 14.14
CA GLN A 51 4.99 11.25 12.87
C GLN A 51 4.61 9.82 12.48
N ILE A 52 4.65 8.89 13.45
CA ILE A 52 4.17 7.52 13.26
C ILE A 52 2.67 7.50 12.97
N SER A 53 1.88 8.37 13.59
CA SER A 53 0.44 8.46 13.35
C SER A 53 0.11 9.00 11.96
N ILE A 54 0.80 10.04 11.50
CA ILE A 54 0.62 10.61 10.14
C ILE A 54 1.05 9.59 9.09
N ALA A 55 2.14 8.87 9.36
CA ALA A 55 2.50 7.71 8.58
C ALA A 55 1.31 6.74 8.60
N ALA A 56 0.95 6.12 9.72
CA ALA A 56 -0.15 5.13 9.77
C ALA A 56 -1.41 5.57 8.99
N PHE A 57 -1.82 6.84 9.08
CA PHE A 57 -2.93 7.40 8.32
C PHE A 57 -2.75 7.34 6.79
N PHE A 58 -1.56 7.68 6.30
CA PHE A 58 -1.22 7.57 4.88
C PHE A 58 -1.20 6.12 4.38
N LEU A 59 -0.77 5.17 5.23
CA LEU A 59 -0.87 3.74 4.91
C LEU A 59 -2.31 3.25 4.89
N PHE A 60 -3.14 3.65 5.85
CA PHE A 60 -4.56 3.32 5.81
C PHE A 60 -5.23 3.88 4.55
N GLY A 61 -4.92 5.12 4.18
CA GLY A 61 -5.35 5.70 2.91
C GLY A 61 -4.88 4.89 1.69
N TRP A 62 -3.61 4.46 1.69
CA TRP A 62 -3.04 3.60 0.65
C TRP A 62 -3.69 2.21 0.61
N LEU A 63 -4.03 1.63 1.77
CA LEU A 63 -4.68 0.33 1.90
C LEU A 63 -6.15 0.38 1.49
N LEU A 64 -6.84 1.49 1.78
CA LEU A 64 -8.22 1.76 1.38
C LEU A 64 -8.32 1.98 -0.12
N LEU A 65 -7.29 2.55 -0.75
CA LEU A 65 -7.16 2.67 -2.20
C LEU A 65 -6.75 1.33 -2.87
N LYS A 66 -7.15 0.20 -2.28
CA LYS A 66 -6.91 -1.13 -2.81
C LYS A 66 -7.41 -1.18 -4.27
N PRO A 67 -6.55 -1.54 -5.23
CA PRO A 67 -6.99 -1.67 -6.61
C PRO A 67 -8.00 -2.81 -6.69
N SER A 68 -9.26 -2.46 -6.93
CA SER A 68 -10.32 -3.42 -7.16
C SER A 68 -10.17 -4.00 -8.57
N LEU A 69 -9.75 -5.26 -8.64
CA LEU A 69 -9.64 -6.06 -9.87
C LEU A 69 -11.05 -6.48 -10.32
N TYR A 70 -11.84 -5.53 -10.82
CA TYR A 70 -13.07 -5.83 -11.55
C TYR A 70 -12.68 -5.99 -13.03
N LEU A 71 -12.23 -7.16 -13.46
CA LEU A 71 -11.99 -7.37 -14.90
C LEU A 71 -12.21 -8.79 -15.43
N CYS A 72 -12.67 -9.74 -14.61
CA CYS A 72 -12.85 -11.12 -15.07
C CYS A 72 -14.01 -11.85 -14.37
N SER A 73 -15.17 -11.20 -14.27
CA SER A 73 -16.42 -11.89 -13.91
C SER A 73 -17.55 -11.63 -14.91
N ASP A 74 -17.41 -10.63 -15.80
CA ASP A 74 -18.48 -10.24 -16.74
C ASP A 74 -18.37 -10.91 -18.13
N ILE A 75 -17.36 -11.75 -18.37
CA ILE A 75 -17.17 -12.44 -19.67
C ILE A 75 -17.68 -13.90 -19.64
N GLU A 76 -18.02 -14.46 -18.47
CA GLU A 76 -18.50 -15.86 -18.33
C GLU A 76 -20.03 -15.96 -18.04
N GLN A 77 -20.81 -14.95 -18.41
CA GLN A 77 -22.27 -14.92 -18.21
C GLN A 77 -23.07 -14.58 -19.48
N SER A 78 -22.46 -14.67 -20.68
CA SER A 78 -23.17 -14.53 -21.96
C SER A 78 -23.25 -15.82 -22.75
#